data_AF-A0A4R1Q1K2-F1
#
_entry.id   AF-A0A4R1Q1K2-F1
#
_cell.length_a   1.000
_cell.length_b   1.000
_cell.length_c   1.000
_cell.angle_alpha   90.00
_cell.angle_beta   90.00
_cell.angle_gamma   90.00
#
_symmetry.space_group_name_H-M   'P 1'
#
loop_
_entity.id
_entity.type
_entity.pdbx_description
1 polymer ?
#
loop_
_entity_poly.entity_id
_entity_poly.type
_entity_poly.pdbx_seq_one_letter_code
_entity_poly.pdbx_strand_id
1 'polypeptide(L)'
;MTPIWNNLTRAITTRAGLSFTGYTADEDPRFINWAPARVPPQPNQWNIEHRLGESLLEEVRTLHAVDEVEAFEAIQFALMSPYWKTGGAGAECGFATGLAALAVVGMRALRAGAEPFDPEAFED
;
A
#
# COMPACT_ATOMS: atom_id res chain seq x y z
N MET A 1 4.53 26.11 -9.24
CA MET A 1 4.07 25.07 -10.19
C MET A 1 3.83 23.81 -9.37
N THR A 2 2.57 23.49 -9.10
CA THR A 2 2.18 22.23 -8.47
C THR A 2 2.47 21.12 -9.48
N PRO A 3 3.20 20.04 -9.13
CA PRO A 3 3.34 18.92 -10.04
C PRO A 3 1.94 18.35 -10.29
N ILE A 4 1.53 18.30 -11.55
CA ILE A 4 0.35 17.55 -11.96
C ILE A 4 0.82 16.10 -12.02
N TRP A 5 0.55 15.35 -10.96
CA TRP A 5 0.71 13.89 -11.00
C TRP A 5 -0.36 13.37 -11.97
N ASN A 6 0.07 12.86 -13.13
CA ASN A 6 -0.82 12.14 -14.07
C ASN A 6 -1.27 10.79 -13.47
N ASN A 7 -1.91 10.80 -12.31
CA ASN A 7 -2.51 9.62 -11.65
C ASN A 7 -4.04 9.73 -11.56
N LEU A 8 -4.66 10.58 -12.38
CA LEU A 8 -6.11 10.58 -12.48
C LEU A 8 -6.53 9.43 -13.41
N THR A 9 -7.27 8.46 -12.84
CA THR A 9 -8.17 7.46 -13.47
C THR A 9 -7.70 6.02 -13.73
N ARG A 10 -6.72 5.47 -13.02
CA ARG A 10 -6.63 3.99 -12.95
C ARG A 10 -7.63 3.47 -11.92
N ALA A 11 -8.60 2.67 -12.35
CA ALA A 11 -9.47 1.95 -11.40
C ALA A 11 -8.64 0.95 -10.61
N ILE A 12 -8.77 0.98 -9.28
CA ILE A 12 -8.12 0.02 -8.38
C ILE A 12 -9.07 -1.17 -8.26
N THR A 13 -8.88 -2.16 -9.12
CA THR A 13 -9.65 -3.41 -9.12
C THR A 13 -8.79 -4.64 -8.85
N THR A 14 -7.46 -4.48 -8.93
CA THR A 14 -6.46 -5.49 -8.57
C THR A 14 -5.22 -4.80 -7.98
N ARG A 15 -4.29 -5.55 -7.38
CA ARG A 15 -3.00 -5.11 -6.85
C ARG A 15 -2.21 -4.34 -7.88
N ALA A 16 -2.22 -4.78 -9.13
CA ALA A 16 -1.55 -4.08 -10.23
C ALA A 16 -2.08 -2.66 -10.46
N GLY A 17 -3.28 -2.35 -9.97
CA GLY A 17 -3.90 -1.03 -9.97
C GLY A 17 -3.34 -0.05 -8.95
N LEU A 18 -2.64 -0.52 -7.92
CA LEU A 18 -2.06 0.30 -6.86
C LEU A 18 -0.85 1.09 -7.37
N SER A 19 -0.76 2.36 -7.01
CA SER A 19 0.28 3.29 -7.49
C SER A 19 1.69 2.97 -6.98
N PHE A 20 1.80 2.10 -5.98
CA PHE A 20 3.06 1.61 -5.44
C PHE A 20 3.42 0.20 -5.90
N THR A 21 2.69 -0.36 -6.87
CA THR A 21 3.04 -1.63 -7.52
C THR A 21 3.31 -1.42 -9.01
N GLY A 22 3.90 -2.41 -9.67
CA GLY A 22 4.11 -2.34 -11.11
C GLY A 22 4.91 -3.51 -11.64
N TYR A 23 5.12 -3.54 -12.95
CA TYR A 23 5.98 -4.52 -13.59
C TYR A 23 7.32 -3.87 -13.95
N THR A 24 8.42 -4.63 -13.85
CA THR A 24 9.70 -4.18 -14.42
C THR A 24 9.62 -4.09 -15.93
N ALA A 25 10.49 -3.27 -16.54
CA ALA A 25 10.55 -3.08 -17.99
C ALA A 25 11.44 -4.13 -18.69
N ASP A 26 11.76 -5.22 -18.01
CA ASP A 26 12.63 -6.28 -18.50
C ASP A 26 11.90 -7.17 -19.52
N GLU A 27 12.62 -7.94 -20.35
CA GLU A 27 12.02 -8.88 -21.32
C GLU A 27 11.10 -9.91 -20.65
N ASP A 28 11.45 -10.32 -19.42
CA ASP A 28 10.61 -11.09 -18.51
C ASP A 28 10.17 -10.20 -17.33
N PRO A 29 8.99 -9.55 -17.43
CA PRO A 29 8.56 -8.53 -16.47
C PRO A 29 8.22 -9.15 -15.13
N ARG A 30 8.87 -8.67 -14.06
CA ARG A 30 8.60 -9.09 -12.69
C ARG A 30 7.61 -8.15 -12.02
N PHE A 31 6.65 -8.69 -11.29
CA PHE A 31 5.74 -7.89 -10.49
C PHE A 31 6.41 -7.39 -9.22
N ILE A 32 6.40 -6.08 -9.02
CA ILE A 32 6.96 -5.36 -7.88
C ILE A 32 5.83 -4.94 -6.95
N ASN A 33 5.90 -5.40 -5.70
CA ASN A 33 4.89 -5.11 -4.68
C ASN A 33 5.17 -3.84 -3.86
N TRP A 34 6.32 -3.19 -4.08
CA TRP A 34 6.64 -1.90 -3.44
C TRP A 34 7.59 -1.05 -4.29
N ALA A 35 7.04 -0.03 -4.94
CA ALA A 35 7.75 0.95 -5.74
C ALA A 35 7.01 2.31 -5.74
N PRO A 36 6.72 2.91 -4.57
CA PRO A 36 6.00 4.17 -4.52
C PRO A 36 6.78 5.29 -5.22
N ALA A 37 6.07 6.12 -5.99
CA ALA A 37 6.64 7.26 -6.70
C ALA A 37 7.16 8.31 -5.71
N ARG A 38 8.48 8.29 -5.46
CA ARG A 38 9.12 9.19 -4.50
C ARG A 38 9.14 10.62 -5.02
N VAL A 39 8.95 11.57 -4.10
CA VAL A 39 9.15 12.99 -4.40
C VAL A 39 10.65 13.31 -4.44
N PRO A 40 11.12 14.18 -5.36
CA PRO A 40 12.53 14.61 -5.39
C PRO A 40 12.96 15.22 -4.04
N PRO A 41 14.26 15.11 -3.66
CA PRO A 41 14.76 15.65 -2.41
C PRO A 41 14.44 17.13 -2.24
N GLN A 42 13.75 17.48 -1.16
CA GLN A 42 13.35 18.85 -0.85
C GLN A 42 13.27 19.10 0.66
N PRO A 43 13.24 20.37 1.11
CA PRO A 43 12.94 20.68 2.49
C PRO A 43 11.63 20.01 2.93
N ASN A 44 11.58 19.53 4.17
CA ASN A 44 10.43 18.79 4.71
C ASN A 44 10.15 17.42 4.01
N GLN A 45 11.16 16.85 3.33
CA GLN A 45 11.06 15.55 2.62
C GLN A 45 10.36 14.48 3.46
N TRP A 46 10.79 14.30 4.71
CA TRP A 46 10.28 13.24 5.57
C TRP A 46 8.77 13.30 5.76
N ASN A 47 8.22 14.49 6.08
CA ASN A 47 6.78 14.68 6.28
C ASN A 47 5.98 14.61 4.97
N ILE A 48 6.60 14.92 3.83
CA ILE A 48 5.95 14.78 2.51
C ILE A 48 5.84 13.30 2.16
N GLU A 49 6.94 12.56 2.31
CA GLU A 49 6.93 11.12 2.08
C GLU A 49 6.05 10.38 3.08
N HIS A 50 6.02 10.80 4.35
CA HIS A 50 5.12 10.22 5.34
C HIS A 50 3.65 10.32 4.92
N ARG A 51 3.20 11.50 4.49
CA ARG A 51 1.85 11.68 3.95
C ARG A 51 1.59 10.90 2.67
N LEU A 52 2.61 10.76 1.80
CA LEU A 52 2.51 9.84 0.65
C LEU A 52 2.20 8.43 1.15
N GLY A 53 2.99 7.91 2.10
CA GLY A 53 2.76 6.60 2.71
C GLY A 53 1.34 6.39 3.24
N GLU A 54 0.80 7.37 3.96
CA GLU A 54 -0.59 7.33 4.44
C GLU A 54 -1.59 7.25 3.29
N SER A 55 -1.39 8.02 2.21
CA SER A 55 -2.29 7.98 1.04
C SER A 55 -2.26 6.65 0.29
N LEU A 56 -1.12 5.95 0.25
CA LEU A 56 -1.02 4.64 -0.41
C LEU A 56 -1.87 3.58 0.30
N LEU A 57 -2.10 3.72 1.60
CA LEU A 57 -2.99 2.81 2.32
C LEU A 57 -4.47 3.06 1.99
N GLU A 58 -4.86 4.28 1.63
CA GLU A 58 -6.22 4.55 1.16
C GLU A 58 -6.50 3.87 -0.20
N GLU A 59 -5.48 3.69 -1.03
CA GLU A 59 -5.59 2.85 -2.24
C GLU A 59 -5.86 1.38 -1.88
N VAL A 60 -5.20 0.85 -0.84
CA VAL A 60 -5.46 -0.51 -0.34
C VAL A 60 -6.88 -0.63 0.22
N ARG A 61 -7.39 0.37 0.94
CA ARG A 61 -8.80 0.38 1.38
C ARG A 61 -9.77 0.42 0.21
N THR A 62 -9.42 1.13 -0.86
CA THR A 62 -10.21 1.15 -2.10
C THR A 62 -10.22 -0.23 -2.75
N LEU A 63 -9.06 -0.90 -2.80
CA LEU A 63 -8.95 -2.29 -3.27
C LEU A 63 -9.78 -3.24 -2.41
N HIS A 64 -9.71 -3.12 -1.09
CA HIS A 64 -10.47 -3.97 -0.16
C HIS A 64 -11.98 -3.91 -0.39
N ALA A 65 -12.52 -2.77 -0.82
CA ALA A 65 -13.95 -2.65 -1.15
C ALA A 65 -14.34 -3.42 -2.42
N VAL A 66 -13.37 -3.84 -3.22
CA VAL A 66 -13.54 -4.59 -4.47
C VAL A 66 -13.16 -6.05 -4.28
N ASP A 67 -12.01 -6.30 -3.66
CA ASP A 67 -11.41 -7.62 -3.43
C ASP A 67 -10.61 -7.60 -2.12
N GLU A 68 -11.16 -8.27 -1.10
CA GLU A 68 -10.57 -8.33 0.23
C GLU A 68 -9.26 -9.13 0.26
N VAL A 69 -9.17 -10.20 -0.55
CA VAL A 69 -7.98 -11.07 -0.63
C VAL A 69 -6.83 -10.32 -1.30
N GLU A 70 -7.08 -9.65 -2.42
CA GLU A 70 -6.04 -8.87 -3.09
C GLU A 70 -5.58 -7.68 -2.23
N ALA A 71 -6.45 -7.10 -1.41
CA ALA A 71 -6.06 -6.07 -0.46
C ALA A 71 -5.18 -6.62 0.68
N PHE A 72 -5.53 -7.81 1.21
CA PHE A 72 -4.68 -8.52 2.16
C PHE A 72 -3.29 -8.80 1.57
N GLU A 73 -3.23 -9.37 0.37
CA GLU A 73 -1.99 -9.63 -0.35
C GLU A 73 -1.18 -8.36 -0.60
N ALA A 74 -1.83 -7.23 -0.93
CA ALA A 74 -1.14 -5.97 -1.16
C ALA A 74 -0.37 -5.51 0.09
N ILE A 75 -0.98 -5.63 1.27
CA ILE A 75 -0.33 -5.32 2.54
C ILE A 75 0.80 -6.32 2.80
N GLN A 76 0.51 -7.62 2.68
CA GLN A 76 1.46 -8.69 2.96
C GLN A 76 2.72 -8.54 2.10
N PHE A 77 2.55 -8.41 0.79
CA PHE A 77 3.66 -8.32 -0.15
C PHE A 77 4.40 -6.98 -0.11
N ALA A 78 3.73 -5.87 0.25
CA ALA A 78 4.41 -4.60 0.48
C ALA A 78 5.42 -4.72 1.64
N LEU A 79 5.01 -5.30 2.77
CA LEU A 79 5.85 -5.47 3.96
C LEU A 79 7.01 -6.46 3.74
N MET A 80 6.82 -7.46 2.86
CA MET A 80 7.86 -8.43 2.51
C MET A 80 8.74 -7.98 1.33
N SER A 81 8.45 -6.82 0.74
CA SER A 81 9.16 -6.39 -0.46
C SER A 81 10.64 -6.10 -0.16
N PRO A 82 11.58 -6.58 -0.98
CA PRO A 82 13.01 -6.25 -0.84
C PRO A 82 13.29 -4.76 -1.09
N TYR A 83 12.33 -4.03 -1.67
CA TYR A 83 12.43 -2.59 -1.93
C TYR A 83 11.90 -1.74 -0.78
N TRP A 84 11.34 -2.35 0.27
CA TRP A 84 10.92 -1.65 1.48
C TRP A 84 12.13 -1.04 2.19
N LYS A 85 12.18 0.29 2.29
CA LYS A 85 13.32 0.97 2.92
C LYS A 85 13.16 1.03 4.44
N THR A 86 14.20 0.63 5.15
CA THR A 86 14.26 0.68 6.62
C THR A 86 14.93 1.96 7.17
N GLY A 87 15.53 2.78 6.30
CA GLY A 87 16.18 4.04 6.66
C GLY A 87 15.87 5.17 5.66
N GLY A 88 15.75 6.41 6.15
CA GLY A 88 15.38 7.57 5.33
C GLY A 88 13.99 7.45 4.68
N ALA A 89 13.08 6.69 5.31
CA ALA A 89 11.93 6.07 4.67
C ALA A 89 10.60 6.69 5.13
N GLY A 90 10.31 7.93 4.69
CA GLY A 90 9.08 8.61 5.12
C GLY A 90 7.83 7.84 4.68
N ALA A 91 7.79 7.35 3.43
CA ALA A 91 6.62 6.65 2.89
C ALA A 91 6.35 5.31 3.56
N GLU A 92 7.39 4.52 3.85
CA GLU A 92 7.26 3.30 4.65
C GLU A 92 6.73 3.60 6.05
N CYS A 93 7.25 4.62 6.72
CA CYS A 93 6.75 5.02 8.04
C CYS A 93 5.29 5.48 7.99
N GLY A 94 4.89 6.22 6.96
CA GLY A 94 3.50 6.66 6.76
C GLY A 94 2.55 5.50 6.50
N PHE A 95 2.93 4.59 5.61
CA PHE A 95 2.16 3.38 5.31
C PHE A 95 2.02 2.50 6.56
N ALA A 96 3.12 2.27 7.29
CA ALA A 96 3.12 1.54 8.55
C ALA A 96 2.26 2.23 9.63
N THR A 97 2.25 3.57 9.67
CA THR A 97 1.39 4.35 10.59
C THR A 97 -0.09 4.07 10.31
N GLY A 98 -0.50 4.16 9.06
CA GLY A 98 -1.87 3.86 8.67
C GLY A 98 -2.23 2.39 8.92
N LEU A 99 -1.32 1.46 8.64
CA LEU A 99 -1.53 0.03 8.87
C LEU A 99 -1.69 -0.27 10.36
N ALA A 100 -0.87 0.34 11.23
CA ALA A 100 -1.00 0.23 12.67
C ALA A 100 -2.36 0.77 13.16
N ALA A 101 -2.84 1.87 12.58
CA ALA A 101 -4.17 2.40 12.89
C ALA A 101 -5.28 1.41 12.48
N LEU A 102 -5.18 0.79 11.30
CA LEU A 102 -6.09 -0.28 10.87
C LEU A 102 -6.05 -1.49 11.81
N ALA A 103 -4.86 -1.95 12.20
CA ALA A 103 -4.70 -3.06 13.14
C ALA A 103 -5.36 -2.76 14.49
N VAL A 104 -5.24 -1.54 15.01
CA VAL A 104 -5.95 -1.12 16.23
C VAL A 104 -7.46 -1.15 16.07
N VAL A 105 -7.99 -0.76 14.90
CA VAL A 105 -9.42 -0.90 14.59
C VAL A 105 -9.82 -2.38 14.54
N GLY A 106 -9.05 -3.22 13.85
CA GLY A 106 -9.26 -4.67 13.79
C GLY A 106 -9.29 -5.31 15.17
N MET A 107 -8.33 -5.00 16.05
CA MET A 107 -8.32 -5.50 17.43
C MET A 107 -9.55 -5.06 18.24
N ARG A 108 -10.08 -3.85 17.98
CA ARG A 108 -11.34 -3.40 18.62
C ARG A 108 -12.54 -4.16 18.08
N ALA A 109 -12.58 -4.44 16.77
CA ALA A 109 -13.65 -5.21 16.13
C ALA A 109 -13.64 -6.67 16.61
N LEU A 110 -12.47 -7.31 16.68
CA LEU A 110 -12.29 -8.66 17.23
C LEU A 110 -12.80 -8.74 18.68
N ARG A 111 -12.48 -7.75 19.51
CA ARG A 111 -13.02 -7.67 20.88
C ARG A 111 -14.55 -7.51 20.91
N ALA A 112 -15.15 -6.93 19.87
CA ALA A 112 -16.59 -6.80 19.72
C ALA A 112 -17.26 -8.03 19.07
N GLY A 113 -16.49 -9.09 18.77
CA GLY A 113 -17.00 -10.35 18.22
C GLY A 113 -16.98 -10.44 16.69
N ALA A 114 -16.20 -9.60 16.00
CA ALA A 114 -15.94 -9.81 14.57
C ALA A 114 -15.12 -11.10 14.37
N GLU A 115 -15.38 -11.82 13.28
CA GLU A 115 -14.57 -12.97 12.87
C GLU A 115 -13.21 -12.50 12.31
N PRO A 116 -12.11 -13.22 12.58
CA PRO A 116 -10.84 -12.98 11.93
C PRO A 116 -10.92 -13.19 10.41
N PHE A 117 -10.12 -12.43 9.66
CA PHE A 117 -9.93 -12.69 8.23
C PHE A 117 -9.09 -13.96 8.04
N ASP A 118 -9.54 -14.86 7.15
CA ASP A 118 -8.86 -16.09 6.77
C ASP A 118 -8.58 -16.08 5.26
N PRO A 119 -7.34 -15.84 4.81
CA PRO A 119 -7.01 -15.80 3.39
C PRO A 119 -7.13 -17.17 2.70
N GLU A 120 -6.97 -18.28 3.44
CA GLU A 120 -6.99 -19.64 2.87
C GLU A 120 -8.42 -20.12 2.59
N ALA A 121 -9.43 -19.52 3.23
CA ALA A 121 -10.84 -19.81 2.97
C ALA A 121 -11.31 -19.41 1.56
N PHE A 122 -10.46 -18.72 0.78
CA PHE A 122 -10.74 -18.24 -0.56
C PHE A 122 -9.91 -18.97 -1.65
N GLU A 123 -9.06 -19.94 -1.26
CA GLU A 123 -8.35 -20.82 -2.19
C GLU A 123 -9.19 -22.09 -2.49
N ASP A 124 -9.96 -22.07 -3.58
CA ASP A 124 -10.65 -23.26 -4.15
C ASP A 124 -9.73 -24.05 -5.12
#